data_AF-A0A259FT21-F1
#
_entry.id   AF-A0A259FT21-F1
#
_cell.length_a   1.000
_cell.length_b   1.000
_cell.length_c   1.000
_cell.angle_alpha   90.00
_cell.angle_beta   90.00
_cell.angle_gamma   90.00
#
_symmetry.space_group_name_H-M   'P 1'
#
loop_
_entity.id
_entity.type
_entity.pdbx_description
1 polymer ?
#
loop_
_entity_poly.entity_id
_entity_poly.type
_entity_poly.pdbx_seq_one_letter_code
_entity_poly.pdbx_strand_id
1 'polypeptide(L)'
;MKILKQLLHISGALTFLIAYLTSDSEAYRILHVYCGYGFGIIFIIRIILGLFPNSLSLVAIWRRATLGKSIYIDIKNLEVAKLLKWQRWYGAMMGLIIFSMYALVPPMILAGIAAYEEIGGKWIRKLTENSHEALGEIYLMMVMLHLACIGIRYLFQKYQISHAPLNT
;
A
#
# COMPACT_ATOMS: atom_id res chain seq x y z
N MET A 1 -6.02 1.78 -20.46
CA MET A 1 -6.19 1.57 -19.00
C MET A 1 -4.90 1.45 -18.19
N LYS A 2 -3.83 0.77 -18.67
CA LYS A 2 -2.57 0.60 -17.88
C LYS A 2 -1.91 1.93 -17.47
N ILE A 3 -1.79 2.87 -18.41
CA ILE A 3 -1.20 4.20 -18.18
C ILE A 3 -1.96 4.95 -17.08
N LEU A 4 -3.30 4.99 -17.14
CA LEU A 4 -4.13 5.62 -16.11
C LEU A 4 -3.87 5.05 -14.71
N LYS A 5 -3.72 3.73 -14.57
CA LYS A 5 -3.43 3.09 -13.27
C LYS A 5 -2.04 3.49 -12.75
N GLN A 6 -1.04 3.61 -13.62
CA GLN A 6 0.30 4.07 -13.23
C GLN A 6 0.29 5.54 -12.83
N LEU A 7 -0.39 6.40 -13.60
CA LEU A 7 -0.54 7.82 -13.27
C LEU A 7 -1.21 8.00 -11.91
N LEU A 8 -2.33 7.32 -11.65
CA LEU A 8 -3.01 7.37 -10.35
C LEU A 8 -2.15 6.84 -9.19
N HIS A 9 -1.30 5.83 -9.45
CA HIS A 9 -0.39 5.32 -8.44
C HIS A 9 0.71 6.34 -8.13
N ILE A 10 1.35 6.90 -9.15
CA ILE A 10 2.44 7.87 -9.01
C ILE A 10 1.91 9.17 -8.39
N SER A 11 0.76 9.67 -8.84
CA SER A 11 0.14 10.86 -8.27
C SER A 11 -0.20 10.63 -6.79
N GLY A 12 -0.79 9.48 -6.45
CA GLY A 12 -1.09 9.14 -5.06
C GLY A 12 0.16 9.01 -4.19
N ALA A 13 1.25 8.44 -4.74
CA ALA A 13 2.53 8.36 -4.02
C ALA A 13 3.14 9.74 -3.78
N LEU A 14 3.06 10.64 -4.77
CA LEU A 14 3.57 12.00 -4.65
C LEU A 14 2.76 12.84 -3.67
N THR A 15 1.42 12.76 -3.72
CA THR A 15 0.57 13.49 -2.77
C THR A 15 0.76 12.99 -1.34
N PHE A 16 0.91 11.67 -1.15
CA PHE A 16 1.25 11.11 0.15
C PHE A 16 2.62 11.59 0.66
N LEU A 17 3.65 11.56 -0.19
CA LEU A 17 5.00 12.00 0.18
C LEU A 17 5.01 13.47 0.61
N ILE A 18 4.37 14.35 -0.16
CA ILE A 18 4.29 15.78 0.17
C ILE A 18 3.50 15.99 1.45
N ALA A 19 2.37 15.30 1.63
CA ALA A 19 1.59 15.36 2.86
C ALA A 19 2.44 14.95 4.07
N TYR A 20 3.19 13.85 3.96
CA TYR A 20 4.04 13.39 5.06
C TYR A 20 5.17 14.38 5.38
N LEU A 21 5.86 14.92 4.37
CA LEU A 21 6.93 15.89 4.58
C LEU A 21 6.45 17.23 5.18
N THR A 22 5.15 17.51 5.08
CA THR A 22 4.54 18.75 5.55
C THR A 22 3.75 18.60 6.85
N SER A 23 3.69 17.38 7.43
CA SER A 23 2.88 17.10 8.62
C SER A 23 3.30 17.87 9.87
N ASP A 24 4.61 18.08 10.04
CA ASP A 24 5.16 18.59 11.30
C ASP A 24 5.19 20.13 11.37
N SER A 25 4.88 20.81 10.27
CA SER A 25 4.99 22.28 10.17
C SER A 25 3.63 22.95 10.09
N GLU A 26 3.33 23.81 11.07
CA GLU A 26 2.13 24.67 11.04
C GLU A 26 2.07 25.56 9.81
N ALA A 27 3.22 26.03 9.30
CA ALA A 27 3.28 26.86 8.10
C ALA A 27 2.81 26.10 6.84
N TYR A 28 2.98 24.77 6.82
CA TYR A 28 2.57 23.91 5.71
C TYR A 28 1.29 23.12 6.00
N ARG A 29 0.57 23.43 7.08
CA ARG A 29 -0.65 22.70 7.48
C ARG A 29 -1.70 22.65 6.37
N ILE A 30 -1.92 23.77 5.69
CA ILE A 30 -2.88 23.84 4.58
C ILE A 30 -2.45 22.90 3.44
N LEU A 31 -1.15 22.89 3.11
CA LEU A 31 -0.61 22.02 2.07
C LEU A 31 -0.77 20.54 2.45
N HIS A 32 -0.44 20.17 3.70
CA HIS A 32 -0.65 18.83 4.23
C HIS A 32 -2.11 18.37 4.05
N VAL A 33 -3.08 19.21 4.44
CA VAL A 33 -4.51 18.92 4.36
C VAL A 33 -4.98 18.72 2.92
N TYR A 34 -4.64 19.64 2.01
CA TYR A 34 -5.02 19.51 0.60
C TYR A 34 -4.34 18.34 -0.10
N CYS A 35 -3.08 18.03 0.23
CA CYS A 35 -2.41 16.83 -0.26
C CYS A 35 -3.10 15.56 0.28
N GLY A 36 -3.55 15.56 1.54
CA GLY A 36 -4.36 14.50 2.13
C GLY A 36 -5.69 14.30 1.41
N TYR A 37 -6.43 15.37 1.11
CA TYR A 37 -7.65 15.30 0.30
C TYR A 37 -7.38 14.78 -1.11
N GLY A 38 -6.33 15.27 -1.77
CA GLY A 38 -5.91 14.79 -3.09
C GLY A 38 -5.58 13.30 -3.07
N PHE A 39 -4.82 12.85 -2.07
CA PHE A 39 -4.53 11.43 -1.85
C PHE A 39 -5.80 10.60 -1.68
N GLY A 40 -6.77 11.08 -0.89
CA GLY A 40 -8.05 10.42 -0.68
C GLY A 40 -8.91 10.31 -1.94
N ILE A 41 -9.01 11.38 -2.73
CA ILE A 41 -9.73 11.37 -4.00
C ILE A 41 -9.10 10.36 -4.96
N ILE A 42 -7.77 10.39 -5.12
CA ILE A 42 -7.03 9.43 -5.95
C ILE A 42 -7.28 8.00 -5.47
N PHE A 43 -7.27 7.77 -4.16
CA PHE A 43 -7.54 6.46 -3.58
C PHE A 43 -8.96 5.96 -3.89
N ILE A 44 -9.98 6.80 -3.76
CA ILE A 44 -11.37 6.47 -4.11
C ILE A 44 -11.48 6.11 -5.60
N ILE A 45 -10.88 6.91 -6.49
CA ILE A 45 -10.85 6.62 -7.93
C ILE A 45 -10.20 5.25 -8.18
N ARG A 46 -9.11 4.93 -7.47
CA ARG A 46 -8.44 3.63 -7.57
C ARG A 46 -9.32 2.47 -7.08
N ILE A 47 -10.12 2.66 -6.03
CA ILE A 47 -11.10 1.66 -5.59
C ILE A 47 -12.16 1.45 -6.67
N ILE A 48 -12.77 2.54 -7.16
CA ILE A 48 -13.80 2.49 -8.20
C ILE A 48 -13.27 1.74 -9.43
N LEU A 49 -12.10 2.15 -9.95
CA LEU A 49 -11.44 1.46 -11.07
C LEU A 49 -11.05 0.01 -10.76
N GLY A 50 -10.82 -0.31 -9.50
CA GLY A 50 -10.50 -1.65 -9.03
C GLY A 50 -11.70 -2.60 -8.98
N LEU A 51 -12.92 -2.06 -8.86
CA LEU A 51 -14.17 -2.82 -8.77
C LEU A 51 -14.77 -3.14 -10.14
N PHE A 52 -14.39 -2.42 -11.20
CA PHE A 52 -14.87 -2.71 -12.55
C PHE A 52 -14.41 -4.09 -13.05
N PRO A 53 -15.27 -4.89 -13.70
CA PRO A 53 -15.02 -6.32 -14.01
C PRO A 53 -13.83 -6.58 -14.94
N ASN A 54 -13.44 -5.61 -15.78
CA ASN A 54 -12.25 -5.72 -16.64
C ASN A 54 -10.93 -5.40 -15.92
N SER A 55 -11.00 -5.14 -14.62
CA SER A 55 -9.92 -4.72 -13.75
C SER A 55 -9.72 -5.80 -12.69
N LEU A 56 -9.04 -6.89 -13.05
CA LEU A 56 -8.65 -7.99 -12.15
C LEU A 56 -7.81 -7.56 -10.93
N SER A 57 -7.63 -6.27 -10.64
CA SER A 57 -6.67 -5.79 -9.65
C SER A 57 -7.09 -6.00 -8.19
N LEU A 58 -8.35 -5.74 -7.79
CA LEU A 58 -8.75 -5.93 -6.38
C LEU A 58 -8.92 -7.40 -6.03
N VAL A 59 -9.57 -8.18 -6.91
CA VAL A 59 -9.68 -9.64 -6.77
C VAL A 59 -8.29 -10.29 -6.79
N ALA A 60 -7.35 -9.80 -7.61
CA ALA A 60 -5.97 -10.30 -7.58
C ALA A 60 -5.23 -9.92 -6.29
N ILE A 61 -5.45 -8.74 -5.71
CA ILE A 61 -4.88 -8.37 -4.41
C ILE A 61 -5.44 -9.31 -3.33
N TRP A 62 -6.76 -9.50 -3.29
CA TRP A 62 -7.41 -10.42 -2.36
C TRP A 62 -6.92 -11.85 -2.51
N ARG A 63 -6.82 -12.35 -3.74
CA ARG A 63 -6.29 -13.69 -4.03
C ARG A 63 -4.84 -13.82 -3.60
N ARG A 64 -4.02 -12.78 -3.78
CA ARG A 64 -2.62 -12.76 -3.34
C ARG A 64 -2.51 -12.71 -1.81
N ALA A 65 -3.33 -11.92 -1.13
CA ALA A 65 -3.38 -11.86 0.33
C ALA A 65 -3.79 -13.21 0.95
N THR A 66 -4.74 -13.90 0.31
CA THR A 66 -5.20 -15.23 0.73
C THR A 66 -4.25 -16.38 0.35
N LEU A 67 -3.19 -16.13 -0.42
CA LEU A 67 -2.16 -17.14 -0.71
C LEU A 67 -1.50 -17.67 0.56
N GLY A 68 -1.42 -16.89 1.64
CA GLY A 68 -0.89 -17.33 2.93
C GLY A 68 -1.61 -18.57 3.48
N LYS A 69 -2.94 -18.65 3.33
CA LYS A 69 -3.71 -19.84 3.71
C LYS A 69 -3.36 -21.05 2.86
N SER A 70 -3.17 -20.86 1.55
CA SER A 70 -2.76 -21.95 0.66
C SER A 70 -1.34 -22.42 0.92
N ILE A 71 -0.42 -21.51 1.28
CA ILE A 71 0.95 -21.86 1.67
C ILE A 71 0.95 -22.67 2.97
N TYR A 72 0.09 -22.34 3.93
CA TYR A 72 -0.08 -23.15 5.14
C TYR A 72 -0.55 -24.58 4.84
N ILE A 73 -1.48 -24.74 3.89
CA ILE A 73 -1.95 -26.05 3.44
C ILE A 73 -0.82 -26.81 2.71
N ASP A 74 -0.05 -26.14 1.86
CA ASP A 74 1.10 -26.73 1.15
C ASP A 74 2.19 -27.22 2.13
N ILE A 75 2.42 -26.48 3.24
CA ILE A 75 3.32 -26.89 4.33
C ILE A 75 2.79 -28.17 5.00
N LYS A 76 1.49 -28.19 5.31
CA LYS A 76 0.84 -29.37 5.92
C LYS A 76 0.92 -30.60 5.02
N ASN A 77 0.86 -30.39 3.70
CA ASN A 77 0.91 -31.45 2.70
C ASN A 77 2.33 -31.77 2.20
N LEU A 78 3.37 -31.14 2.78
CA LEU A 78 4.79 -31.32 2.40
C LEU A 78 5.05 -31.12 0.90
N GLU A 79 4.35 -30.18 0.25
CA GLU A 79 4.53 -29.89 -1.17
C GLU A 79 5.76 -28.98 -1.42
N VAL A 80 6.95 -29.50 -1.08
CA VAL A 80 8.24 -28.77 -1.08
C VAL A 80 8.52 -28.09 -2.43
N ALA A 81 8.18 -28.72 -3.55
CA ALA A 81 8.37 -28.16 -4.89
C ALA A 81 7.57 -26.87 -5.16
N LYS A 82 6.40 -26.69 -4.52
CA LYS A 82 5.61 -25.44 -4.64
C LYS A 82 6.11 -24.38 -3.66
N LEU A 83 6.59 -24.79 -2.49
CA LEU A 83 7.13 -23.92 -1.45
C LEU A 83 8.48 -23.30 -1.83
N LEU A 84 9.32 -24.02 -2.58
CA LEU A 84 10.61 -23.51 -3.08
C LEU A 84 10.47 -22.38 -4.11
N LYS A 85 9.28 -22.17 -4.68
CA LYS A 85 9.07 -21.13 -5.69
C LYS A 85 9.03 -19.75 -5.03
N TRP A 86 10.15 -19.03 -5.07
CA TRP A 86 10.30 -17.65 -4.57
C TRP A 86 9.15 -16.70 -4.98
N GLN A 87 8.68 -16.81 -6.23
CA GLN A 87 7.59 -15.99 -6.77
C GLN A 87 6.28 -16.13 -5.97
N ARG A 88 6.04 -17.28 -5.32
CA ARG A 88 4.85 -17.56 -4.52
C ARG A 88 4.88 -16.76 -3.21
N TRP A 89 6.00 -16.83 -2.48
CA TRP A 89 6.21 -16.08 -1.24
C TRP A 89 6.21 -14.57 -1.48
N TYR A 90 6.94 -14.13 -2.51
CA TYR A 90 6.94 -12.72 -2.92
C TYR A 90 5.53 -12.24 -3.26
N GLY A 91 4.76 -13.03 -4.01
CA GLY A 91 3.38 -12.70 -4.38
C GLY A 91 2.44 -12.60 -3.19
N ALA A 92 2.59 -13.49 -2.19
CA ALA A 92 1.79 -13.47 -0.96
C ALA A 92 2.13 -12.26 -0.08
N MET A 93 3.43 -12.02 0.18
CA MET A 93 3.90 -10.90 0.98
C MET A 93 3.50 -9.55 0.38
N MET A 94 3.71 -9.36 -0.93
CA MET A 94 3.29 -8.14 -1.63
C MET A 94 1.76 -7.97 -1.61
N GLY A 95 1.01 -9.07 -1.69
CA GLY A 95 -0.45 -9.04 -1.56
C GLY A 95 -0.91 -8.55 -0.19
N LEU A 96 -0.29 -9.07 0.89
CA LEU A 96 -0.57 -8.65 2.26
C LEU A 96 -0.23 -7.18 2.49
N ILE A 97 0.96 -6.74 2.08
CA ILE A 97 1.39 -5.34 2.25
C ILE A 97 0.39 -4.39 1.57
N ILE A 98 0.07 -4.63 0.30
CA ILE A 98 -0.87 -3.77 -0.45
C ILE A 98 -2.26 -3.81 0.18
N PHE A 99 -2.72 -4.99 0.61
CA PHE A 99 -4.01 -5.12 1.29
C PHE A 99 -4.06 -4.32 2.60
N SER A 100 -3.03 -4.43 3.44
CA SER A 100 -2.89 -3.66 4.68
C SER A 100 -2.87 -2.16 4.40
N MET A 101 -2.13 -1.71 3.37
CA MET A 101 -2.15 -0.30 2.95
C MET A 101 -3.56 0.16 2.56
N TYR A 102 -4.30 -0.64 1.79
CA TYR A 102 -5.69 -0.32 1.43
C TYR A 102 -6.63 -0.28 2.64
N ALA A 103 -6.38 -1.09 3.67
CA ALA A 103 -7.18 -1.10 4.90
C ALA A 103 -6.87 0.10 5.82
N LEU A 104 -5.62 0.58 5.84
CA LEU A 104 -5.17 1.70 6.68
C LEU A 104 -5.59 3.06 6.13
N VAL A 105 -5.66 3.22 4.80
CA VAL A 105 -5.96 4.53 4.19
C VAL A 105 -7.31 5.11 4.61
N PRO A 106 -8.44 4.36 4.59
CA PRO A 106 -9.73 4.92 5.00
C PRO A 106 -9.75 5.50 6.43
N PRO A 107 -9.37 4.76 7.49
CA PRO A 107 -9.38 5.33 8.83
C PRO A 107 -8.37 6.48 8.99
N MET A 108 -7.22 6.43 8.31
CA MET A 108 -6.22 7.49 8.36
C MET A 108 -6.77 8.81 7.79
N ILE A 109 -7.39 8.76 6.61
CA ILE A 109 -7.98 9.95 5.98
C ILE A 109 -9.13 10.46 6.85
N LEU A 110 -10.06 9.59 7.25
CA LEU A 110 -11.23 9.99 8.04
C LEU A 110 -10.82 10.65 9.38
N ALA A 111 -9.80 10.11 10.05
CA ALA A 111 -9.24 10.71 11.25
C ALA A 111 -8.65 12.11 10.96
N GLY A 112 -7.97 12.29 9.84
CA GLY A 112 -7.43 13.59 9.41
C GLY A 112 -8.52 14.62 9.12
N ILE A 113 -9.59 14.23 8.41
CA ILE A 113 -10.75 15.10 8.15
C ILE A 113 -11.42 15.49 9.46
N ALA A 114 -11.67 14.52 10.33
CA ALA A 114 -12.34 14.75 11.61
C ALA A 114 -11.52 15.64 12.55
N ALA A 115 -10.19 15.48 12.57
CA ALA A 115 -9.30 16.34 13.33
C ALA A 115 -9.30 17.79 12.78
N TYR A 116 -9.24 17.96 11.45
CA TYR A 116 -9.17 19.28 10.82
C TYR A 116 -10.49 20.08 10.91
N GLU A 117 -11.62 19.42 10.67
CA GLU A 117 -12.96 20.03 10.74
C GLU A 117 -13.49 20.14 12.19
N GLU A 118 -12.64 19.82 13.19
CA GLU A 118 -12.99 19.81 14.61
C GLU A 118 -14.27 19.02 14.93
N ILE A 119 -14.44 17.87 14.28
CA ILE A 119 -15.67 17.07 14.40
C ILE A 119 -15.72 16.42 15.78
N GLY A 120 -16.71 16.81 16.57
CA GLY A 120 -17.02 16.21 17.87
C GLY A 120 -16.46 16.99 19.06
N GLY A 121 -16.63 16.43 20.27
CA GLY A 121 -16.11 17.05 21.49
C GLY A 121 -14.59 16.89 21.64
N LYS A 122 -14.01 17.57 22.64
CA LYS A 122 -12.56 17.55 22.95
C LYS A 122 -11.94 16.14 22.98
N TRP A 123 -12.67 15.15 23.49
CA TRP A 123 -12.20 13.76 23.56
C TRP A 123 -12.08 13.11 22.19
N ILE A 124 -13.09 13.28 21.32
CA ILE A 124 -13.08 12.75 19.95
C ILE A 124 -11.95 13.38 19.15
N ARG A 125 -11.77 14.70 19.27
CA ARG A 125 -10.72 15.43 18.57
C ARG A 125 -9.33 14.88 18.90
N LYS A 126 -9.03 14.72 20.20
CA LYS A 126 -7.76 14.13 20.65
C LYS A 126 -7.58 12.70 20.15
N LEU A 127 -8.66 11.91 20.14
CA LEU A 127 -8.61 10.55 19.58
C LEU A 127 -8.30 10.58 18.08
N THR A 128 -8.94 11.45 17.29
CA THR A 128 -8.72 11.54 15.85
C THR A 128 -7.35 12.10 15.49
N GLU A 129 -6.86 13.10 16.23
CA GLU A 129 -5.49 13.64 16.09
C GLU A 129 -4.45 12.53 16.32
N ASN A 130 -4.47 11.89 17.49
CA ASN A 130 -3.54 10.81 17.83
C ASN A 130 -3.66 9.61 16.87
N SER A 131 -4.88 9.29 16.43
CA SER A 131 -5.09 8.20 15.48
C SER A 131 -4.54 8.54 14.11
N HIS A 132 -4.70 9.78 13.63
CA HIS A 132 -4.16 10.22 12.35
C HIS A 132 -2.63 10.17 12.34
N GLU A 133 -1.99 10.66 13.40
CA GLU A 133 -0.54 10.59 13.60
C GLU A 133 -0.03 9.14 13.58
N ALA A 134 -0.59 8.28 14.45
CA ALA A 134 -0.18 6.89 14.54
C ALA A 134 -0.42 6.11 13.24
N LEU A 135 -1.58 6.32 12.57
CA LEU A 135 -1.88 5.68 11.30
C LEU A 135 -0.95 6.19 10.19
N GLY A 136 -0.56 7.47 10.21
CA GLY A 136 0.41 8.06 9.29
C GLY A 136 1.77 7.38 9.37
N GLU A 137 2.29 7.18 10.59
CA GLU A 137 3.55 6.48 10.82
C GLU A 137 3.49 5.00 10.40
N ILE A 138 2.44 4.29 10.79
CA ILE A 138 2.23 2.89 10.39
C ILE A 138 2.15 2.78 8.86
N TYR A 139 1.46 3.72 8.21
CA TYR A 139 1.35 3.74 6.76
C TYR A 139 2.69 4.04 6.09
N LEU A 140 3.50 4.95 6.62
CA LEU A 140 4.86 5.19 6.14
C LEU A 140 5.72 3.92 6.26
N MET A 141 5.68 3.23 7.39
CA MET A 141 6.39 1.96 7.57
C MET A 141 5.96 0.95 6.51
N MET A 142 4.66 0.85 6.20
CA MET A 142 4.15 -0.01 5.14
C MET A 142 4.65 0.40 3.74
N VAL A 143 4.75 1.71 3.45
CA VAL A 143 5.35 2.22 2.21
C VAL A 143 6.82 1.80 2.13
N MET A 144 7.59 1.93 3.21
CA MET A 144 8.99 1.52 3.24
C MET A 144 9.14 0.01 3.03
N LEU A 145 8.30 -0.82 3.67
CA LEU A 145 8.26 -2.27 3.43
C LEU A 145 7.91 -2.60 1.98
N HIS A 146 6.96 -1.88 1.39
CA HIS A 146 6.58 -2.02 -0.02
C HIS A 146 7.77 -1.74 -0.95
N LEU A 147 8.48 -0.63 -0.73
CA LEU A 147 9.67 -0.26 -1.51
C LEU A 147 10.81 -1.26 -1.33
N ALA A 148 11.07 -1.72 -0.10
CA ALA A 148 12.07 -2.74 0.20
C ALA A 148 11.78 -4.05 -0.56
N CYS A 149 10.53 -4.50 -0.57
CA CYS A 149 10.12 -5.69 -1.32
C CYS A 149 10.38 -5.53 -2.83
N ILE A 150 10.07 -4.37 -3.41
CA ILE A 150 10.36 -4.08 -4.82
C ILE A 150 11.87 -4.11 -5.08
N GLY A 151 12.66 -3.49 -4.21
CA GLY A 151 14.12 -3.48 -4.29
C GLY A 151 14.72 -4.88 -4.25
N ILE A 152 14.26 -5.73 -3.31
CA ILE A 152 14.68 -7.14 -3.23
C ILE A 152 14.38 -7.86 -4.54
N ARG A 153 13.17 -7.72 -5.08
CA ARG A 153 12.82 -8.35 -6.36
C ARG A 153 13.71 -7.89 -7.50
N TYR A 154 14.01 -6.59 -7.57
CA TYR A 154 14.89 -6.03 -8.58
C TYR A 154 16.30 -6.62 -8.49
N LEU A 155 16.88 -6.71 -7.29
CA LEU A 155 18.20 -7.29 -7.06
C LEU A 155 18.25 -8.77 -7.44
N PHE A 156 17.24 -9.55 -7.04
CA PHE A 156 17.15 -10.98 -7.40
C PHE A 156 17.06 -11.18 -8.92
N GLN A 157 16.28 -10.36 -9.62
CA GLN A 157 16.18 -10.45 -11.08
C GLN A 157 17.52 -10.09 -11.75
N LYS A 158 18.19 -9.04 -11.29
CA LYS A 158 19.51 -8.65 -11.78
C LYS A 158 20.56 -9.74 -11.55
N TYR A 159 20.51 -10.39 -10.39
CA TYR A 159 21.39 -11.52 -10.06
C TYR A 159 21.15 -12.73 -10.99
N GLN A 160 19.89 -13.08 -11.25
CA GLN A 160 19.53 -14.17 -12.17
C GLN A 160 19.98 -13.90 -13.61
N ILE A 161 19.84 -12.66 -14.09
CA ILE A 161 20.24 -12.27 -15.45
C ILE A 161 21.77 -12.35 -15.60
N SER A 162 22.53 -11.91 -14.59
CA SER A 162 24.00 -11.93 -14.63
C SER A 162 24.62 -13.34 -14.53
N HIS A 163 23.87 -14.32 -14.04
CA HIS A 163 24.34 -15.71 -13.88
C HIS A 163 23.57 -16.70 -14.77
N ALA A 164 22.80 -16.20 -15.75
CA ALA A 164 22.17 -17.06 -16.74
C ALA A 164 23.26 -17.68 -17.62
N PRO A 165 23.26 -19.01 -17.83
CA PRO A 165 24.21 -19.64 -18.74
C PRO A 165 24.05 -19.01 -20.12
N LEU A 166 25.16 -18.55 -20.70
CA LEU A 166 25.22 -18.17 -22.10
C LEU A 166 24.98 -19.46 -22.91
N ASN A 167 23.75 -19.67 -23.36
CA ASN A 167 23.47 -20.67 -24.37
C ASN A 167 24.12 -20.17 -25.67
N THR A 168 25.39 -20.54 -25.89
CA THR A 168 26.07 -20.54 -27.19
C THR A 168 25.77 -21.85 -27.90
#